data_AF-A0A4V2WNS3-F1
#
_entry.id   AF-A0A4V2WNS3-F1
#
_cell.length_a   1.000
_cell.length_b   1.000
_cell.length_c   1.000
_cell.angle_alpha   90.00
_cell.angle_beta   90.00
_cell.angle_gamma   90.00
#
_symmetry.space_group_name_H-M   'P 1'
#
loop_
_entity.id
_entity.type
_entity.pdbx_description
1 polymer ?
#
loop_
_entity_poly.entity_id
_entity_poly.type
_entity_poly.pdbx_seq_one_letter_code
_entity_poly.pdbx_strand_id
1 'polypeptide(L)'
;MGSRMNKEQYMRILAEQLRSLSLAERNELLYEYEAHFAFGIQSGKTEEEICSELGNPYEIVQEVLQERNEQHRSHSRDNNYNYRQEPISQKYKKQSSSSAISKVFLSIAFGFLTIIVFPFGISMWAIWFSLSAASIAFILSPLLCFADFMMYSEFVPAKWFAAVGLFGLGLVLAPNIKSVFKGLLRMTAGYCKWMAGVVRGGKSS
;
A
#
# COMPACT_ATOMS: atom_id res chain seq x y z
N MET A 1 5.32 -34.86 24.11
CA MET A 1 5.99 -35.41 22.90
C MET A 1 5.41 -34.70 21.70
N GLY A 2 6.13 -33.72 21.12
CA GLY A 2 5.65 -33.00 19.95
C GLY A 2 5.77 -33.88 18.71
N SER A 3 4.65 -34.16 18.04
CA SER A 3 4.65 -34.91 16.77
C SER A 3 5.50 -34.16 15.74
N ARG A 4 6.69 -34.67 15.43
CA ARG A 4 7.46 -34.22 14.27
C ARG A 4 6.70 -34.66 13.01
N MET A 5 5.97 -33.73 12.41
CA MET A 5 5.29 -33.93 11.13
C MET A 5 6.14 -33.31 10.02
N ASN A 6 6.32 -34.04 8.93
CA ASN A 6 6.97 -33.55 7.72
C ASN A 6 5.93 -33.00 6.73
N LYS A 7 6.39 -32.33 5.66
CA LYS A 7 5.51 -31.72 4.65
C LYS A 7 4.49 -32.74 4.11
N GLU A 8 4.96 -33.93 3.75
CA GLU A 8 4.14 -34.94 3.09
C GLU A 8 2.99 -35.43 3.99
N GLN A 9 3.28 -35.68 5.27
CA GLN A 9 2.28 -36.07 6.25
C GLN A 9 1.24 -34.97 6.48
N TYR A 10 1.69 -33.72 6.56
CA TYR A 10 0.83 -32.55 6.75
C TYR A 10 -0.14 -32.37 5.57
N MET A 11 0.40 -32.40 4.35
CA MET A 11 -0.37 -32.25 3.11
C MET A 11 -1.36 -33.40 2.90
N ARG A 12 -0.99 -34.63 3.28
CA ARG A 12 -1.91 -35.78 3.20
C ARG A 12 -3.12 -35.61 4.11
N ILE A 13 -2.92 -35.13 5.34
CA ILE A 13 -4.02 -34.90 6.30
C ILE A 13 -4.94 -33.80 5.78
N LEU A 14 -4.40 -32.68 5.31
CA LEU A 14 -5.19 -31.62 4.67
C LEU A 14 -6.00 -32.16 3.51
N ALA A 15 -5.36 -32.91 2.60
CA ALA A 15 -6.01 -33.47 1.43
C ALA A 15 -7.14 -34.45 1.77
N GLU A 16 -7.01 -35.21 2.87
CA GLU A 16 -8.02 -36.16 3.31
C GLU A 16 -9.20 -35.46 4.00
N GLN A 17 -8.94 -34.50 4.87
CA GLN A 17 -9.97 -33.82 5.65
C GLN A 17 -10.76 -32.80 4.82
N LEU A 18 -10.14 -32.22 3.78
CA LEU A 18 -10.78 -31.29 2.84
C LEU A 18 -11.56 -32.00 1.71
N ARG A 19 -11.76 -33.33 1.77
CA ARG A 19 -12.55 -34.08 0.77
C ARG A 19 -14.00 -33.63 0.66
N SER A 20 -14.53 -32.96 1.68
CA SER A 20 -15.89 -32.42 1.68
C SER A 20 -16.04 -31.12 0.86
N LEU A 21 -14.93 -30.53 0.39
CA LEU A 21 -14.92 -29.37 -0.50
C LEU A 21 -14.99 -29.77 -1.97
N SER A 22 -15.36 -28.82 -2.83
CA SER A 22 -15.30 -29.05 -4.27
C SER A 22 -13.84 -29.30 -4.71
N LEU A 23 -13.66 -30.05 -5.80
CA LEU A 23 -12.33 -30.40 -6.29
C LEU A 23 -11.49 -29.17 -6.64
N ALA A 24 -12.12 -28.09 -7.09
CA ALA A 24 -11.46 -26.82 -7.40
C ALA A 24 -10.93 -26.14 -6.12
N GLU A 25 -11.78 -25.95 -5.11
CA GLU A 25 -11.42 -25.30 -3.84
C GLU A 25 -10.37 -26.10 -3.06
N ARG A 26 -10.51 -27.43 -3.04
CA ARG A 26 -9.53 -28.31 -2.41
C ARG A 26 -8.16 -28.18 -3.05
N ASN A 27 -8.09 -28.17 -4.38
CA ASN A 27 -6.81 -28.05 -5.09
C ASN A 27 -6.18 -26.67 -4.92
N GLU A 28 -7.00 -25.62 -4.90
CA GLU A 28 -6.52 -24.25 -4.63
C GLU A 28 -5.87 -24.16 -3.25
N LEU A 29 -6.54 -24.67 -2.21
CA LEU A 29 -6.02 -24.66 -0.85
C LEU A 29 -4.75 -25.53 -0.71
N LEU A 30 -4.72 -26.71 -1.32
CA LEU A 30 -3.53 -27.57 -1.31
C LEU A 30 -2.33 -26.91 -2.01
N TYR A 31 -2.56 -26.23 -3.14
CA TYR A 31 -1.51 -25.51 -3.85
C TYR A 31 -0.92 -24.38 -3.00
N GLU A 32 -1.77 -23.69 -2.23
CA GLU A 32 -1.34 -22.62 -1.35
C GLU A 32 -0.44 -23.10 -0.21
N TYR A 33 -0.83 -24.18 0.49
CA TYR A 33 0.01 -24.77 1.52
C TYR A 33 1.33 -25.28 0.93
N GLU A 34 1.30 -25.86 -0.27
CA GLU A 34 2.51 -26.29 -0.96
C GLU A 34 3.46 -25.11 -1.26
N ALA A 35 2.94 -23.98 -1.73
CA ALA A 35 3.73 -22.77 -1.95
C ALA A 35 4.33 -22.22 -0.65
N HIS A 36 3.61 -22.31 0.47
CA HIS A 36 4.10 -21.90 1.78
C HIS A 36 5.29 -22.74 2.23
N PHE A 37 5.19 -24.07 2.09
CA PHE A 37 6.32 -24.97 2.36
C PHE A 37 7.52 -24.66 1.45
N ALA A 38 7.30 -24.41 0.17
CA ALA A 38 8.36 -24.08 -0.77
C ALA A 38 9.11 -22.79 -0.37
N PHE A 39 8.38 -21.75 0.05
CA PHE A 39 8.97 -20.49 0.51
C PHE A 39 9.74 -20.63 1.82
N GLY A 40 9.20 -21.41 2.77
CA GLY A 40 9.85 -21.68 4.05
C GLY A 40 11.19 -22.42 3.85
N ILE A 41 11.22 -23.41 2.96
CA ILE A 41 12.45 -24.14 2.60
C ILE A 41 13.46 -23.20 1.92
N GLN A 42 13.01 -22.34 0.99
CA GLN A 42 13.88 -21.35 0.35
C GLN A 42 14.47 -20.35 1.36
N SER A 43 13.72 -20.03 2.41
CA SER A 43 14.15 -19.14 3.49
C SER A 43 15.08 -19.83 4.51
N GLY A 44 15.42 -21.10 4.30
CA GLY A 44 16.34 -21.88 5.13
C GLY A 44 15.71 -22.56 6.34
N LYS A 45 14.37 -22.61 6.45
CA LYS A 45 13.66 -23.33 7.52
C LYS A 45 13.52 -24.81 7.20
N THR A 46 13.47 -25.65 8.24
CA THR A 46 13.17 -27.08 8.05
C THR A 46 11.68 -27.34 7.91
N GLU A 47 11.29 -28.48 7.33
CA GLU A 47 9.86 -28.82 7.18
C GLU A 47 9.13 -28.87 8.52
N GLU A 48 9.80 -29.34 9.57
CA GLU A 48 9.24 -29.44 10.92
C GLU A 48 8.99 -28.07 11.55
N GLU A 49 9.87 -27.10 11.30
CA GLU A 49 9.70 -25.72 11.75
C GLU A 49 8.49 -25.09 11.07
N ILE A 50 8.33 -25.31 9.76
CA ILE A 50 7.17 -24.82 8.99
C ILE A 50 5.88 -25.47 9.50
N CYS A 51 5.87 -26.78 9.76
CA CYS A 51 4.72 -27.47 10.36
C CYS A 51 4.38 -26.91 11.75
N SER A 52 5.39 -26.57 12.57
CA SER A 52 5.17 -25.98 13.89
C SER A 52 4.64 -24.55 13.81
N GLU A 53 5.05 -23.78 12.79
CA GLU A 53 4.53 -22.44 12.51
C GLU A 53 3.10 -22.46 11.99
N LEU A 54 2.78 -23.42 11.12
CA LEU A 54 1.43 -23.62 10.59
C LEU A 54 0.45 -24.17 11.63
N GLY A 55 0.95 -24.87 12.66
CA GLY A 55 0.12 -25.44 13.72
C GLY A 55 -0.59 -26.73 13.31
N ASN A 56 -1.67 -27.07 14.00
CA ASN A 56 -2.32 -28.38 13.84
C ASN A 56 -3.17 -28.44 12.56
N PRO A 57 -2.90 -29.37 11.62
CA PRO A 57 -3.65 -29.44 10.36
C PRO A 57 -5.15 -29.73 10.56
N TYR A 58 -5.55 -30.38 11.65
CA TYR A 58 -6.96 -30.64 11.95
C TYR A 58 -7.72 -29.37 12.36
N GLU A 59 -7.06 -28.44 13.04
CA GLU A 59 -7.67 -27.17 13.48
C GLU A 59 -7.92 -26.26 12.28
N ILE A 60 -6.95 -26.18 11.35
CA ILE A 60 -7.08 -25.45 10.09
C ILE A 60 -8.28 -25.93 9.28
N VAL A 61 -8.46 -27.26 9.16
CA VAL A 61 -9.60 -27.82 8.42
C VAL A 61 -10.91 -27.44 9.10
N GLN A 62 -10.96 -27.49 10.43
CA GLN A 62 -12.17 -27.08 11.16
C GLN A 62 -12.52 -25.62 10.92
N GLU A 63 -11.54 -24.73 10.94
CA GLU A 63 -11.73 -23.31 10.65
C GLU A 63 -12.28 -23.10 9.23
N VAL A 64 -11.65 -23.71 8.22
CA VAL A 64 -12.09 -23.62 6.81
C VAL A 64 -13.52 -24.15 6.62
N LEU A 65 -13.88 -25.26 7.28
CA LEU A 65 -15.23 -25.82 7.20
C LEU A 65 -16.26 -24.98 7.96
N GLN A 66 -15.86 -24.36 9.08
CA GLN A 66 -16.73 -23.51 9.88
C GLN A 66 -17.05 -22.21 9.15
N GLU A 67 -16.05 -21.52 8.59
CA GLU A 67 -16.23 -20.31 7.80
C GLU A 67 -17.23 -20.53 6.64
N ARG A 68 -17.12 -21.68 5.96
CA ARG A 68 -18.06 -22.07 4.91
C ARG A 68 -19.48 -22.25 5.43
N ASN A 69 -19.66 -22.91 6.57
CA ASN A 69 -20.99 -23.09 7.17
C ASN A 69 -21.62 -21.77 7.62
N GLU A 70 -20.81 -20.82 8.08
CA GLU A 70 -21.26 -19.47 8.44
C GLU A 70 -21.64 -18.63 7.22
N GLN A 71 -20.91 -18.77 6.10
CA GLN A 71 -21.26 -18.17 4.81
C GLN A 71 -22.59 -18.71 4.26
N HIS A 72 -22.82 -20.03 4.35
CA HIS A 72 -24.10 -20.62 3.92
C HIS A 72 -25.28 -20.22 4.84
N ARG A 73 -25.05 -20.07 6.15
CA ARG A 73 -26.09 -19.59 7.10
C ARG A 73 -26.46 -18.13 6.87
N SER A 74 -25.50 -17.27 6.54
CA SER A 74 -25.75 -15.85 6.27
C SER A 74 -26.51 -15.64 4.95
N HIS A 75 -26.26 -16.46 3.93
CA HIS A 75 -27.05 -16.45 2.67
C HIS A 75 -28.46 -17.04 2.81
N SER A 76 -28.74 -17.81 3.87
CA SER A 76 -30.06 -18.40 4.10
C SER A 76 -30.97 -17.54 4.98
N ARG A 77 -30.43 -16.50 5.64
CA ARG A 77 -31.19 -15.62 6.55
C ARG A 77 -31.84 -14.42 5.84
N ASP A 78 -31.53 -14.19 4.57
CA ASP A 78 -32.01 -13.05 3.76
C ASP A 78 -32.99 -13.46 2.63
N ASN A 79 -33.58 -14.66 2.70
CA ASN A 79 -34.54 -15.15 1.71
C ASN A 79 -36.00 -15.11 2.22
N ASN A 80 -36.46 -13.92 2.62
CA ASN A 80 -37.89 -13.61 2.69
C ASN A 80 -38.20 -12.44 1.73
N TYR A 81 -38.14 -12.74 0.43
CA TYR A 81 -38.65 -11.86 -0.62
C TYR A 81 -39.58 -12.65 -1.53
N ASN A 82 -40.80 -12.11 -1.68
CA ASN A 82 -41.84 -12.60 -2.57
C ASN A 82 -41.29 -12.77 -4.00
N TYR A 83 -41.36 -14.01 -4.50
CA TYR A 83 -40.94 -14.37 -5.85
C TYR A 83 -41.96 -13.85 -6.86
N ARG A 84 -41.66 -12.71 -7.51
CA ARG A 84 -42.19 -12.39 -8.84
C ARG A 84 -41.07 -12.67 -9.84
N GLN A 85 -41.30 -13.65 -10.72
CA GLN A 85 -40.37 -14.05 -11.78
C GLN A 85 -40.32 -12.97 -12.86
N GLU A 86 -39.13 -12.46 -13.14
CA GLU A 86 -38.79 -11.82 -14.42
C GLU A 86 -37.41 -12.33 -14.92
N PRO A 87 -37.21 -12.45 -16.24
CA PRO A 87 -36.18 -13.31 -16.80
C PRO A 87 -34.79 -12.68 -16.78
N ILE A 88 -33.86 -13.49 -16.26
CA ILE A 88 -32.42 -13.63 -16.54
C ILE A 88 -31.83 -12.64 -17.55
N SER A 89 -31.11 -11.62 -17.05
CA SER A 89 -29.95 -11.08 -17.75
C SER A 89 -28.90 -10.55 -16.77
N GLN A 90 -27.86 -11.36 -16.61
CA GLN A 90 -26.46 -10.99 -16.40
C GLN A 90 -26.15 -9.74 -15.56
N LYS A 91 -25.82 -9.96 -14.27
CA LYS A 91 -24.74 -9.25 -13.60
C LYS A 91 -24.31 -10.01 -12.35
N TYR A 92 -23.68 -11.17 -12.57
CA TYR A 92 -22.85 -11.75 -11.52
C TYR A 92 -21.61 -10.87 -11.36
N LYS A 93 -21.71 -9.83 -10.53
CA LYS A 93 -20.52 -9.28 -9.87
C LYS A 93 -19.92 -10.44 -9.09
N LYS A 94 -18.86 -11.03 -9.63
CA LYS A 94 -17.96 -11.91 -8.90
C LYS A 94 -17.33 -11.07 -7.80
N GLN A 95 -18.04 -10.95 -6.68
CA GLN A 95 -17.49 -10.45 -5.43
C GLN A 95 -16.48 -11.53 -5.00
N SER A 96 -15.24 -11.35 -5.45
CA SER A 96 -14.11 -12.16 -5.03
C SER A 96 -14.10 -12.15 -3.50
N SER A 97 -14.45 -13.28 -2.91
CA SER A 97 -14.24 -13.55 -1.50
C SER A 97 -12.75 -13.30 -1.23
N SER A 98 -12.44 -12.14 -0.64
CA SER A 98 -11.07 -11.82 -0.25
C SER A 98 -10.78 -12.62 1.02
N SER A 99 -10.45 -13.90 0.83
CA SER A 99 -9.79 -14.72 1.85
C SER A 99 -8.63 -13.91 2.42
N ALA A 100 -8.35 -14.07 3.72
CA ALA A 100 -7.36 -13.30 4.47
C ALA A 100 -6.00 -13.14 3.75
N ILE A 101 -5.67 -14.07 2.86
CA ILE A 101 -4.53 -14.12 1.94
C ILE A 101 -4.46 -12.94 0.99
N SER A 102 -5.60 -12.52 0.40
CA SER A 102 -5.66 -11.30 -0.41
C SER A 102 -5.30 -10.06 0.42
N LYS A 103 -5.63 -10.06 1.72
CA LYS A 103 -5.31 -8.94 2.62
C LYS A 103 -3.86 -8.96 3.07
N VAL A 104 -3.28 -10.13 3.32
CA VAL A 104 -1.85 -10.29 3.68
C VAL A 104 -0.96 -9.99 2.47
N PHE A 105 -1.28 -10.52 1.28
CA PHE A 105 -0.55 -10.23 0.04
C PHE A 105 -0.66 -8.76 -0.35
N LEU A 106 -1.84 -8.14 -0.18
CA LEU A 106 -2.01 -6.71 -0.36
C LEU A 106 -1.20 -5.90 0.65
N SER A 107 -1.11 -6.33 1.91
CA SER A 107 -0.29 -5.68 2.94
C SER A 107 1.21 -5.73 2.62
N ILE A 108 1.71 -6.89 2.20
CA ILE A 108 3.11 -7.08 1.81
C ILE A 108 3.43 -6.26 0.56
N ALA A 109 2.61 -6.34 -0.49
CA ALA A 109 2.77 -5.56 -1.72
C ALA A 109 2.72 -4.04 -1.45
N PHE A 110 1.88 -3.62 -0.51
CA PHE A 110 1.79 -2.22 -0.08
C PHE A 110 3.02 -1.77 0.71
N GLY A 111 3.60 -2.63 1.55
CA GLY A 111 4.88 -2.36 2.22
C GLY A 111 6.00 -2.07 1.21
N PHE A 112 6.14 -2.92 0.19
CA PHE A 112 7.11 -2.70 -0.90
C PHE A 112 6.84 -1.41 -1.69
N LEU A 113 5.58 -1.12 -2.03
CA LEU A 113 5.21 0.11 -2.72
C LEU A 113 5.56 1.35 -1.90
N THR A 114 5.35 1.30 -0.59
CA THR A 114 5.62 2.42 0.31
C THR A 114 7.12 2.74 0.37
N ILE A 115 7.98 1.72 0.39
CA ILE A 115 9.45 1.89 0.38
C ILE A 115 9.93 2.64 -0.87
N ILE A 116 9.28 2.45 -2.02
CA ILE A 116 9.65 3.12 -3.28
C ILE A 116 9.06 4.54 -3.35
N VAL A 117 7.79 4.71 -2.96
CA VAL A 117 7.06 5.98 -3.14
C VAL A 117 7.46 7.04 -2.10
N PHE A 118 7.82 6.62 -0.88
CA PHE A 118 8.18 7.54 0.20
C PHE A 118 9.44 8.38 -0.06
N PRO A 119 10.61 7.82 -0.47
CA PRO A 119 11.79 8.63 -0.78
C PRO A 119 11.58 9.54 -1.99
N PHE A 120 10.77 9.12 -2.97
CA PHE A 120 10.39 9.95 -4.11
C PHE A 120 9.55 11.15 -3.67
N GLY A 121 8.59 10.93 -2.77
CA GLY A 121 7.79 12.00 -2.17
C GLY A 121 8.65 13.02 -1.42
N ILE A 122 9.58 12.57 -0.57
CA ILE A 122 10.52 13.45 0.14
C ILE A 122 11.38 14.25 -0.84
N SER A 123 11.88 13.60 -1.90
CA SER A 123 12.72 14.24 -2.91
C SER A 123 11.97 15.39 -3.62
N MET A 124 10.69 15.19 -3.98
CA MET A 124 9.87 16.26 -4.56
C MET A 124 9.67 17.45 -3.61
N TRP A 125 9.45 17.18 -2.32
CA TRP A 125 9.35 18.22 -1.30
C TRP A 125 10.68 18.97 -1.09
N ALA A 126 11.81 18.27 -1.13
CA ALA A 126 13.14 18.86 -1.00
C ALA A 126 13.46 19.81 -2.17
N ILE A 127 13.13 19.41 -3.41
CA ILE A 127 13.29 20.27 -4.59
C ILE A 127 12.46 21.54 -4.45
N TRP A 128 11.20 21.42 -4.03
CA TRP A 128 10.33 22.57 -3.81
C TRP A 128 10.87 23.51 -2.71
N PHE A 129 11.38 22.95 -1.61
CA PHE A 129 11.94 23.73 -0.51
C PHE A 129 13.22 24.47 -0.94
N SER A 130 14.12 23.80 -1.68
CA SER A 130 15.33 24.40 -2.24
C SER A 130 15.00 25.57 -3.17
N LEU A 131 14.04 25.37 -4.09
CA LEU A 131 13.63 26.41 -5.03
C LEU A 131 12.97 27.60 -4.32
N SER A 132 12.20 27.33 -3.26
CA SER A 132 11.58 28.36 -2.43
C SER A 132 12.63 29.17 -1.66
N ALA A 133 13.61 28.50 -1.06
CA ALA A 133 14.71 29.14 -0.35
C ALA A 133 15.56 30.02 -1.30
N ALA A 134 15.89 29.53 -2.50
CA ALA A 134 16.60 30.29 -3.52
C ALA A 134 15.81 31.54 -3.95
N SER A 135 14.50 31.41 -4.16
CA SER A 135 13.64 32.54 -4.51
C SER A 135 13.62 33.61 -3.42
N ILE A 136 13.59 33.23 -2.14
CA ILE A 136 13.65 34.16 -1.01
C ILE A 136 15.02 34.86 -0.97
N ALA A 137 16.10 34.12 -1.16
CA ALA A 137 17.46 34.68 -1.18
C ALA A 137 17.64 35.71 -2.30
N PHE A 138 17.08 35.44 -3.48
CA PHE A 138 17.09 36.37 -4.61
C PHE A 138 16.27 37.64 -4.34
N ILE A 139 15.12 37.52 -3.69
CA ILE A 139 14.31 38.69 -3.27
C ILE A 139 15.06 39.50 -2.20
N LEU A 140 15.83 38.85 -1.32
CA LEU A 140 16.68 39.51 -0.33
C LEU A 140 17.97 40.12 -0.92
N SER A 141 18.33 39.79 -2.16
CA SER A 141 19.61 40.18 -2.77
C SER A 141 19.88 41.70 -2.73
N PRO A 142 18.92 42.60 -3.04
CA PRO A 142 19.14 44.04 -2.91
C PRO A 142 19.38 44.50 -1.47
N LEU A 143 18.72 43.86 -0.50
CA LEU A 143 18.90 44.18 0.93
C LEU A 143 20.29 43.77 1.43
N LEU A 144 20.78 42.61 0.99
CA LEU A 144 22.15 42.15 1.26
C LEU A 144 23.20 43.09 0.65
N CYS A 145 22.99 43.53 -0.60
CA CYS A 145 23.89 44.48 -1.26
C CYS A 145 23.92 45.84 -0.56
N PHE A 146 22.78 46.28 -0.02
CA PHE A 146 22.68 47.49 0.79
C PHE A 146 23.41 47.36 2.14
N ALA A 147 23.31 46.21 2.80
CA ALA A 147 24.05 45.95 4.04
C ALA A 147 25.57 45.93 3.82
N ASP A 148 26.02 45.34 2.71
CA ASP A 148 27.43 45.29 2.30
C ASP A 148 27.99 46.70 2.05
N PHE A 149 27.21 47.56 1.38
CA PHE A 149 27.56 48.97 1.18
C PHE A 149 27.75 49.73 2.51
N MET A 150 26.88 49.49 3.50
CA MET A 150 26.98 50.14 4.82
C MET A 150 28.20 49.70 5.62
N MET A 151 28.62 48.43 5.52
CA MET A 151 29.77 47.92 6.30
C MET A 151 31.11 48.26 5.65
N TYR A 152 31.23 48.13 4.33
CA TYR A 152 32.53 48.23 3.65
C TYR A 152 32.73 49.54 2.88
N SER A 153 31.67 50.33 2.67
CA SER A 153 31.70 51.60 1.91
C SER A 153 32.26 51.48 0.47
N GLU A 154 32.36 50.27 -0.07
CA GLU A 154 32.79 50.02 -1.44
C GLU A 154 31.61 50.05 -2.41
N PHE A 155 31.59 51.05 -3.29
CA PHE A 155 30.59 51.14 -4.34
C PHE A 155 31.06 50.41 -5.60
N VAL A 156 30.59 49.16 -5.77
CA VAL A 156 30.82 48.37 -6.98
C VAL A 156 29.52 48.30 -7.80
N PRO A 157 29.40 49.03 -8.93
CA PRO A 157 28.18 49.06 -9.73
C PRO A 157 27.72 47.68 -10.19
N ALA A 158 28.67 46.79 -10.52
CA ALA A 158 28.38 45.42 -10.96
C ALA A 158 27.57 44.61 -9.93
N LYS A 159 27.85 44.79 -8.62
CA LYS A 159 27.10 44.12 -7.54
C LYS A 159 25.63 44.59 -7.51
N TRP A 160 25.40 45.89 -7.69
CA TRP A 160 24.05 46.47 -7.74
C TRP A 160 23.27 46.02 -8.96
N PHE A 161 23.90 45.99 -10.14
CA PHE A 161 23.27 45.44 -11.35
C PHE A 161 22.91 43.97 -11.19
N ALA A 162 23.80 43.16 -10.61
CA ALA A 162 23.52 41.76 -10.30
C ALA A 162 22.38 41.60 -9.29
N ALA A 163 22.36 42.41 -8.24
CA ALA A 163 21.32 42.36 -7.21
C ALA A 163 19.92 42.68 -7.77
N VAL A 164 19.81 43.68 -8.65
CA VAL A 164 18.55 44.02 -9.34
C VAL A 164 18.12 42.89 -10.28
N GLY A 165 19.07 42.28 -11.02
CA GLY A 165 18.79 41.14 -11.90
C GLY A 165 18.29 39.91 -11.13
N LEU A 166 18.96 39.55 -10.03
CA LEU A 166 18.55 38.45 -9.15
C LEU A 166 17.20 38.73 -8.51
N PHE A 167 16.95 39.95 -8.06
CA PHE A 167 15.66 40.36 -7.51
C PHE A 167 14.51 40.17 -8.50
N GLY A 168 14.71 40.57 -9.76
CA GLY A 168 13.76 40.34 -10.84
C GLY A 168 13.49 38.85 -11.07
N LEU A 169 14.53 38.03 -11.06
CA LEU A 169 14.40 36.57 -11.18
C LEU A 169 13.59 35.98 -10.02
N GLY A 170 13.89 36.40 -8.79
CA GLY A 170 13.16 35.97 -7.58
C GLY A 170 11.67 36.33 -7.62
N LEU A 171 11.32 37.52 -8.14
CA LEU A 171 9.92 37.94 -8.31
C LEU A 171 9.14 37.09 -9.31
N VAL A 172 9.78 36.65 -10.40
CA VAL A 172 9.16 35.78 -11.42
C VAL A 172 8.94 34.36 -10.86
N LEU A 173 9.85 33.86 -10.03
CA LEU A 173 9.75 32.55 -9.39
C LEU A 173 8.66 32.49 -8.30
N ALA A 174 8.46 33.57 -7.55
CA ALA A 174 7.53 33.66 -6.41
C ALA A 174 6.08 33.19 -6.68
N PRO A 175 5.38 33.62 -7.76
CA PRO A 175 4.02 33.17 -8.05
C PRO A 175 3.95 31.68 -8.44
N ASN A 176 4.99 31.15 -9.09
CA ASN A 176 5.06 29.76 -9.52
C ASN A 176 5.16 28.78 -8.33
N ILE A 177 5.87 29.18 -7.27
CA ILE A 177 6.04 28.39 -6.04
C ILE A 177 4.69 28.06 -5.38
N LYS A 178 3.74 29.01 -5.35
CA LYS A 178 2.40 28.80 -4.76
C LYS A 178 1.58 27.77 -5.55
N SER A 179 1.65 27.82 -6.88
CA SER A 179 0.96 26.88 -7.76
C SER A 179 1.52 25.46 -7.58
N VAL A 180 2.85 25.33 -7.58
CA VAL A 180 3.55 24.07 -7.39
C VAL A 180 3.25 23.48 -6.00
N PHE A 181 3.25 24.31 -4.94
CA PHE A 181 2.88 23.88 -3.58
C PHE A 181 1.47 23.29 -3.52
N LYS A 182 0.49 23.95 -4.14
CA LYS A 182 -0.89 23.45 -4.20
C LYS A 182 -0.98 22.14 -4.99
N GLY A 183 -0.18 22.00 -6.04
CA GLY A 183 -0.03 20.76 -6.80
C GLY A 183 0.51 19.62 -5.95
N LEU A 184 1.63 19.83 -5.26
CA LEU A 184 2.23 18.84 -4.35
C LEU A 184 1.24 18.43 -3.26
N LEU A 185 0.56 19.39 -2.61
CA LEU A 185 -0.44 19.08 -1.59
C LEU A 185 -1.58 18.21 -2.12
N ARG A 186 -2.07 18.46 -3.34
CA ARG A 186 -3.10 17.61 -3.96
C ARG A 186 -2.59 16.20 -4.24
N MET A 187 -1.36 16.05 -4.73
CA MET A 187 -0.76 14.75 -4.97
C MET A 187 -0.57 13.97 -3.66
N THR A 188 0.00 14.61 -2.64
CA THR A 188 0.19 14.00 -1.31
C THR A 188 -1.16 13.67 -0.66
N ALA A 189 -2.14 14.57 -0.69
CA ALA A 189 -3.48 14.30 -0.16
C ALA A 189 -4.19 13.19 -0.92
N GLY A 190 -4.04 13.13 -2.25
CA GLY A 190 -4.55 12.04 -3.08
C GLY A 190 -3.95 10.70 -2.71
N TYR A 191 -2.64 10.65 -2.51
CA TYR A 191 -1.93 9.46 -2.03
C TYR A 191 -2.39 9.03 -0.63
N CYS A 192 -2.48 9.96 0.33
CA CYS A 192 -2.98 9.66 1.66
C CYS A 192 -4.43 9.17 1.65
N LYS A 193 -5.29 9.75 0.80
CA LYS A 193 -6.69 9.34 0.66
C LYS A 193 -6.80 7.94 0.05
N TRP A 194 -5.97 7.64 -0.95
CA TRP A 194 -5.89 6.30 -1.54
C TRP A 194 -5.38 5.28 -0.53
N MET A 195 -4.27 5.56 0.16
CA MET A 195 -3.76 4.70 1.25
C MET A 195 -4.83 4.47 2.32
N ALA A 196 -5.51 5.53 2.78
CA ALA A 196 -6.57 5.41 3.78
C ALA A 196 -7.76 4.58 3.25
N GLY A 197 -8.12 4.71 1.98
CA GLY A 197 -9.17 3.90 1.35
C GLY A 197 -8.80 2.41 1.26
N VAL A 198 -7.53 2.11 0.97
CA VAL A 198 -7.00 0.75 0.92
C VAL A 198 -6.97 0.13 2.32
N VAL A 199 -6.45 0.84 3.33
CA VAL A 199 -6.39 0.38 4.73
C VAL A 199 -7.78 0.19 5.33
N ARG A 200 -8.76 1.01 4.91
CA ARG A 200 -10.15 0.97 5.38
C ARG A 200 -11.03 0.01 4.56
N GLY A 201 -10.44 -0.77 3.66
CA GLY A 201 -11.11 -1.68 2.73
C GLY A 201 -12.07 -2.66 3.42
N GLY A 202 -13.37 -2.39 3.31
CA GLY A 202 -14.41 -3.29 3.79
C GLY A 202 -15.85 -2.74 3.85
N LYS A 203 -16.08 -1.44 3.59
CA LYS A 203 -17.44 -0.88 3.46
C LYS A 203 -17.49 0.15 2.34
N SER A 204 -17.47 -0.31 1.10
CA SER A 204 -18.08 0.47 0.01
C SER A 204 -19.40 -0.23 -0.29
N SER A 205 -20.49 0.49 0.00
CA SER A 205 -21.88 0.16 -0.33
C SER A 205 -22.09 -0.22 -1.79
#